data_AF-A0A1N7KVF6-F1
#
_entry.id   AF-A0A1N7KVF6-F1
#
_cell.length_a   1.000
_cell.length_b   1.000
_cell.length_c   1.000
_cell.angle_alpha   90.00
_cell.angle_beta   90.00
_cell.angle_gamma   90.00
#
_symmetry.space_group_name_H-M   'P 1'
#
loop_
_entity.id
_entity.type
_entity.pdbx_description
1 polymer ?
#
loop_
_entity_poly.entity_id
_entity_poly.type
_entity_poly.pdbx_seq_one_letter_code
_entity_poly.pdbx_strand_id
1 'polypeptide(L)'
;MKGLILSLSIATLVSCAQMPATHPAQSKQPDTASVAPEPCIGTTDLPASLRDSFVPAVDSDLLNAALGEPGKGGLCQGQVYISTGVKIVTLYRAWNSTNPGSTYGNWWAFNKPSGKVAEYREDFEICYQWSPLDKLVTCELKAGTKVVVGNGQSAFCSEYLSYGVSDSQQVYISDASNSVMNCETADGVLVWR
;
A
#
# COMPACT_ATOMS: atom_id res chain seq x y z
N MET A 1 41.66 30.47 76.91
CA MET A 1 42.39 30.58 75.64
C MET A 1 41.40 30.95 74.55
N LYS A 2 41.75 31.95 73.74
CA LYS A 2 41.07 32.42 72.51
C LYS A 2 40.57 31.21 71.70
N GLY A 3 39.31 31.08 71.27
CA GLY A 3 38.48 32.07 70.58
C GLY A 3 38.69 31.91 69.07
N LEU A 4 37.85 31.09 68.41
CA LEU A 4 37.55 31.25 66.98
C LEU A 4 36.25 30.50 66.64
N ILE A 5 35.24 31.27 66.25
CA ILE A 5 33.98 30.84 65.64
C ILE A 5 34.27 30.70 64.14
N LEU A 6 33.86 29.59 63.52
CA LEU A 6 33.68 29.55 62.07
C LEU A 6 32.38 28.80 61.74
N SER A 7 31.37 29.58 61.40
CA SER A 7 30.17 29.18 60.68
C SER A 7 30.52 28.88 59.22
N LEU A 8 29.88 27.89 58.58
CA LEU A 8 29.55 27.88 57.14
C LEU A 8 28.67 26.63 56.86
N SER A 9 27.36 26.81 56.70
CA SER A 9 26.64 27.01 55.43
C SER A 9 26.25 25.71 54.73
N ILE A 10 24.98 25.37 54.86
CA ILE A 10 24.24 24.36 54.09
C ILE A 10 24.06 24.90 52.67
N ALA A 11 24.47 24.13 51.66
CA ALA A 11 24.15 24.39 50.26
C ALA A 11 23.48 23.14 49.66
N THR A 12 22.16 23.15 49.61
CA THR A 12 21.36 22.22 48.82
C THR A 12 21.44 22.62 47.34
N LEU A 13 22.14 21.83 46.53
CA LEU A 13 22.10 21.98 45.07
C LEU A 13 20.91 21.20 44.53
N VAL A 14 19.79 21.91 44.31
CA VAL A 14 18.73 21.50 43.39
C VAL A 14 19.19 21.94 42.00
N SER A 15 19.56 20.99 41.15
CA SER A 15 19.79 21.24 39.73
C SER A 15 18.70 20.57 38.91
N CYS A 16 17.66 21.35 38.59
CA CYS A 16 16.76 21.04 37.49
C CYS A 16 17.46 21.47 36.20
N ALA A 17 18.15 20.54 35.54
CA ALA A 17 18.52 20.73 34.14
C ALA A 17 17.28 20.44 33.29
N GLN A 18 16.50 21.48 33.00
CA GLN A 18 15.55 21.47 31.89
C GLN A 18 16.38 21.34 30.60
N MET A 19 16.48 20.13 30.05
CA MET A 19 16.92 19.98 28.67
C MET A 19 15.80 20.48 27.77
N PRO A 20 16.05 21.44 26.85
CA PRO A 20 15.11 21.66 25.77
C PRO A 20 15.00 20.35 25.00
N ALA A 21 13.78 19.79 24.94
CA ALA A 21 13.50 18.67 24.06
C ALA A 21 13.86 19.11 22.64
N THR A 22 15.02 18.65 22.16
CA THR A 22 15.29 18.59 20.73
C THR A 22 14.17 17.76 20.15
N HIS A 23 13.26 18.43 19.44
CA HIS A 23 12.29 17.79 18.59
C HIS A 23 13.01 16.68 17.81
N PRO A 24 12.49 15.45 17.76
CA PRO A 24 13.02 14.48 16.82
C PRO A 24 12.94 15.14 15.46
N ALA A 25 14.06 15.15 14.74
CA ALA A 25 14.11 15.60 13.36
C ALA A 25 12.95 14.91 12.64
N GLN A 26 11.91 15.67 12.30
CA GLN A 26 10.93 15.24 11.33
C GLN A 26 11.75 14.89 10.10
N SER A 27 11.83 13.59 9.77
CA SER A 27 12.25 13.18 8.45
C SER A 27 11.25 13.83 7.49
N LYS A 28 11.62 14.98 6.94
CA LYS A 28 11.04 15.46 5.70
C LYS A 28 11.30 14.30 4.72
N GLN A 29 10.27 13.52 4.46
CA GLN A 29 10.22 12.72 3.25
C GLN A 29 10.63 13.68 2.13
N PRO A 30 11.62 13.33 1.29
CA PRO A 30 12.05 14.23 0.23
C PRO A 30 10.80 14.65 -0.53
N ASP A 31 10.61 15.97 -0.67
CA ASP A 31 9.59 16.52 -1.54
C ASP A 31 9.70 15.74 -2.85
N THR A 32 8.59 15.10 -3.25
CA THR A 32 8.48 14.29 -4.45
C THR A 32 8.98 15.16 -5.59
N ALA A 33 10.23 14.99 -6.02
CA ALA A 33 10.74 15.61 -7.22
C ALA A 33 9.72 15.21 -8.29
N SER A 34 9.06 16.19 -8.90
CA SER A 34 7.88 16.00 -9.74
C SER A 34 8.17 14.92 -10.77
N VAL A 35 7.69 13.70 -10.53
CA VAL A 35 7.86 12.58 -11.46
C VAL A 35 7.09 12.98 -12.71
N ALA A 36 7.77 12.95 -13.87
CA ALA A 36 7.15 13.34 -15.11
C ALA A 36 5.97 12.39 -15.42
N PRO A 37 4.84 12.90 -15.94
CA PRO A 37 3.74 12.05 -16.33
C PRO A 37 4.13 11.16 -17.51
N GLU A 38 3.93 9.85 -17.34
CA GLU A 38 4.07 8.84 -18.39
C GLU A 38 2.68 8.45 -18.92
N PRO A 39 2.53 8.13 -20.21
CA PRO A 39 1.27 7.66 -20.75
C PRO A 39 0.93 6.29 -20.16
N CYS A 40 -0.33 6.07 -19.78
CA CYS A 40 -0.77 4.76 -19.30
C CYS A 40 -0.59 3.68 -20.37
N ILE A 41 -0.18 2.49 -19.94
CA ILE A 41 -0.01 1.31 -20.79
C ILE A 41 -0.94 0.18 -20.34
N GLY A 42 -1.16 -0.81 -21.20
CA GLY A 42 -2.06 -1.93 -20.94
C GLY A 42 -3.52 -1.61 -21.26
N THR A 43 -4.43 -2.33 -20.60
CA THR A 43 -5.88 -2.22 -20.83
C THR A 43 -6.67 -2.34 -19.53
N THR A 44 -7.79 -1.62 -19.46
CA THR A 44 -8.82 -1.71 -18.43
C THR A 44 -9.87 -2.79 -18.74
N ASP A 45 -9.81 -3.41 -19.91
CA ASP A 45 -10.72 -4.49 -20.29
C ASP A 45 -10.44 -5.74 -19.49
N LEU A 46 -11.50 -6.37 -18.98
CA LEU A 46 -11.36 -7.63 -18.26
C LEU A 46 -10.79 -8.75 -19.14
N PRO A 47 -9.94 -9.63 -18.58
CA PRO A 47 -9.52 -10.86 -19.24
C PRO A 47 -10.73 -11.69 -19.67
N ALA A 48 -10.60 -12.40 -20.79
CA ALA A 48 -11.71 -13.15 -21.39
C ALA A 48 -12.41 -14.10 -20.40
N SER A 49 -11.66 -14.73 -19.49
CA SER A 49 -12.19 -15.62 -18.45
C SER A 49 -13.14 -14.94 -17.46
N LEU A 50 -13.00 -13.63 -17.26
CA LEU A 50 -13.74 -12.84 -16.27
C LEU A 50 -14.85 -11.98 -16.86
N ARG A 51 -14.95 -11.84 -18.19
CA ARG A 51 -15.92 -10.94 -18.84
C ARG A 51 -17.37 -11.18 -18.42
N ASP A 52 -17.79 -12.44 -18.30
CA ASP A 52 -19.17 -12.77 -17.88
C ASP A 52 -19.41 -12.58 -16.37
N SER A 53 -18.35 -12.42 -15.58
CA SER A 53 -18.41 -12.25 -14.13
C SER A 53 -18.65 -10.80 -13.73
N PHE A 54 -18.65 -9.87 -14.68
CA PHE A 54 -18.77 -8.44 -14.42
C PHE A 54 -19.63 -7.74 -15.46
N VAL A 55 -20.19 -6.59 -15.07
CA VAL A 55 -20.77 -5.62 -16.00
C VAL A 55 -20.08 -4.27 -15.80
N PRO A 56 -19.79 -3.53 -16.89
CA PRO A 56 -19.25 -2.18 -16.76
C PRO A 56 -20.26 -1.27 -16.08
N ALA A 57 -19.76 -0.33 -15.28
CA ALA A 57 -20.55 0.66 -14.57
C ALA A 57 -19.87 2.03 -14.60
N VAL A 58 -20.59 3.06 -14.15
CA VAL A 58 -20.06 4.41 -13.98
C VAL A 58 -20.18 4.79 -12.50
N ASP A 59 -19.05 5.14 -11.90
CA ASP A 59 -18.94 5.65 -10.53
C ASP A 59 -17.69 6.53 -10.47
N SER A 60 -17.86 7.83 -10.68
CA SER A 60 -16.73 8.77 -10.78
C SER A 60 -15.95 8.87 -9.47
N ASP A 61 -16.64 8.80 -8.34
CA ASP A 61 -16.02 8.96 -7.03
C ASP A 61 -15.15 7.74 -6.71
N LEU A 62 -15.65 6.53 -7.00
CA LEU A 62 -14.86 5.31 -6.87
C LEU A 62 -13.67 5.29 -7.83
N LEU A 63 -13.87 5.71 -9.09
CA LEU A 63 -12.79 5.79 -10.07
C LEU A 63 -11.71 6.79 -9.62
N ASN A 64 -12.09 8.00 -9.22
CA ASN A 64 -11.16 9.03 -8.76
C ASN A 64 -10.39 8.60 -7.51
N ALA A 65 -11.01 7.81 -6.62
CA ALA A 65 -10.34 7.25 -5.44
C ALA A 65 -9.31 6.16 -5.76
N ALA A 66 -9.39 5.55 -6.95
CA ALA A 66 -8.45 4.55 -7.43
C ALA A 66 -7.33 5.14 -8.31
N LEU A 67 -7.56 6.28 -8.95
CA LEU A 67 -6.55 6.92 -9.80
C LEU A 67 -5.45 7.56 -8.98
N GLY A 68 -4.21 7.37 -9.43
CA GLY A 68 -2.99 7.87 -8.80
C GLY A 68 -2.33 8.98 -9.60
N GLU A 69 -1.71 9.93 -8.89
CA GLU A 69 -0.77 10.88 -9.50
C GLU A 69 0.59 10.21 -9.79
N PRO A 70 1.34 10.66 -10.81
CA PRO A 70 2.68 10.15 -11.09
C PRO A 70 3.59 10.12 -9.86
N GLY A 71 4.25 8.99 -9.66
CA GLY A 71 5.14 8.75 -8.52
C GLY A 71 4.45 8.41 -7.20
N LYS A 72 3.11 8.37 -7.12
CA LYS A 72 2.37 8.09 -5.88
C LYS A 72 1.72 6.69 -5.84
N GLY A 73 1.92 5.87 -6.88
CA GLY A 73 1.21 4.61 -7.05
C GLY A 73 -0.28 4.81 -7.31
N GLY A 74 -1.05 3.72 -7.27
CA GLY A 74 -2.47 3.71 -7.64
C GLY A 74 -2.67 3.29 -9.09
N LEU A 75 -3.84 3.58 -9.69
CA LEU A 75 -4.09 3.29 -11.09
C LEU A 75 -3.72 4.48 -11.98
N CYS A 76 -3.09 4.22 -13.12
CA CYS A 76 -2.90 5.24 -14.16
C CYS A 76 -4.21 5.50 -14.92
N GLN A 77 -4.94 4.42 -15.21
CA GLN A 77 -6.25 4.42 -15.86
C GLN A 77 -7.12 3.33 -15.24
N GLY A 78 -8.44 3.46 -15.31
CA GLY A 78 -9.34 2.46 -14.73
C GLY A 78 -10.76 2.49 -15.29
N GLN A 79 -11.43 1.35 -15.21
CA GLN A 79 -12.85 1.17 -15.52
C GLN A 79 -13.56 0.57 -14.31
N VAL A 80 -14.72 1.13 -13.98
CA VAL A 80 -15.57 0.60 -12.92
C VAL A 80 -16.36 -0.60 -13.44
N TYR A 81 -16.38 -1.68 -12.65
CA TYR A 81 -17.17 -2.87 -12.92
C TYR A 81 -17.97 -3.27 -11.68
N ILE A 82 -19.09 -3.95 -11.89
CA ILE A 82 -19.90 -4.60 -10.84
C ILE A 82 -19.81 -6.11 -11.04
N SER A 83 -19.41 -6.84 -10.00
CA SER A 83 -19.42 -8.31 -10.01
C SER A 83 -20.84 -8.85 -10.14
N THR A 84 -21.08 -9.78 -11.06
CA THR A 84 -22.41 -10.35 -11.34
C THR A 84 -22.77 -11.52 -10.42
N GLY A 85 -21.76 -12.21 -9.86
CA GLY A 85 -21.96 -13.45 -9.12
C GLY A 85 -22.22 -14.69 -9.99
N VAL A 86 -22.15 -14.57 -11.33
CA VAL A 86 -22.34 -15.72 -12.24
C VAL A 86 -21.22 -16.75 -12.09
N LYS A 87 -19.99 -16.28 -11.85
CA LYS A 87 -18.83 -17.12 -11.55
C LYS A 87 -18.17 -16.63 -10.27
N ILE A 88 -17.50 -17.52 -9.57
CA ILE A 88 -16.63 -17.17 -8.46
C ILE A 88 -15.42 -16.40 -9.02
N VAL A 89 -15.19 -15.21 -8.47
CA VAL A 89 -14.01 -14.39 -8.78
C VAL A 89 -13.09 -14.45 -7.58
N THR A 90 -11.95 -15.14 -7.75
CA THR A 90 -10.90 -15.19 -6.74
C THR A 90 -9.98 -13.99 -6.87
N LEU A 91 -9.67 -13.35 -5.76
CA LEU A 91 -8.75 -12.22 -5.66
C LEU A 91 -7.61 -12.53 -4.70
N TYR A 92 -6.45 -11.95 -4.98
CA TYR A 92 -5.22 -12.13 -4.23
C TYR A 92 -4.70 -10.78 -3.75
N ARG A 93 -4.21 -10.73 -2.51
CA ARG A 93 -3.58 -9.52 -1.98
C ARG A 93 -2.40 -9.89 -1.09
N ALA A 94 -1.23 -9.41 -1.47
CA ALA A 94 -0.09 -9.40 -0.58
C ALA A 94 -0.27 -8.30 0.47
N TRP A 95 0.00 -8.61 1.74
CA TRP A 95 -0.17 -7.66 2.85
C TRP A 95 0.96 -7.77 3.86
N ASN A 96 1.05 -6.80 4.76
CA ASN A 96 2.13 -6.66 5.72
C ASN A 96 1.75 -7.29 7.07
N SER A 97 2.39 -8.39 7.47
CA SER A 97 2.09 -9.06 8.74
C SER A 97 2.24 -8.16 9.97
N THR A 98 3.14 -7.17 9.92
CA THR A 98 3.38 -6.20 11.01
C THR A 98 2.30 -5.12 11.10
N ASN A 99 1.42 -5.02 10.09
CA ASN A 99 0.23 -4.18 10.10
C ASN A 99 -1.00 -5.02 9.74
N PRO A 100 -1.64 -5.71 10.71
CA PRO A 100 -2.81 -6.55 10.45
C PRO A 100 -4.00 -5.83 9.82
N GLY A 101 -4.13 -4.51 10.05
CA GLY A 101 -5.14 -3.68 9.38
C GLY A 101 -4.97 -3.61 7.86
N SER A 102 -3.78 -3.95 7.34
CA SER A 102 -3.50 -3.98 5.90
C SER A 102 -4.04 -5.22 5.17
N THR A 103 -4.54 -6.22 5.90
CA THR A 103 -5.03 -7.50 5.33
C THR A 103 -6.05 -7.28 4.22
N TYR A 104 -7.04 -6.42 4.45
CA TYR A 104 -8.11 -6.10 3.50
C TYR A 104 -8.01 -4.65 2.98
N GLY A 105 -6.80 -4.19 2.71
CA GLY A 105 -6.61 -2.91 2.02
C GLY A 105 -7.10 -2.95 0.57
N ASN A 106 -6.94 -1.83 -0.13
CA ASN A 106 -7.75 -1.57 -1.33
C ASN A 106 -7.24 -2.26 -2.59
N TRP A 107 -5.98 -2.71 -2.61
CA TRP A 107 -5.30 -3.20 -3.81
C TRP A 107 -5.25 -4.73 -3.87
N TRP A 108 -5.77 -5.30 -4.95
CA TRP A 108 -5.92 -6.73 -5.19
C TRP A 108 -5.48 -7.10 -6.61
N ALA A 109 -5.26 -8.37 -6.85
CA ALA A 109 -4.92 -8.94 -8.16
C ALA A 109 -5.86 -10.09 -8.51
N PHE A 110 -6.13 -10.28 -9.81
CA PHE A 110 -6.87 -11.44 -10.31
C PHE A 110 -6.03 -12.72 -10.32
N ASN A 111 -4.70 -12.60 -10.38
CA ASN A 111 -3.79 -13.73 -10.48
C ASN A 111 -3.00 -13.87 -9.18
N LYS A 112 -2.75 -15.11 -8.79
CA LYS A 112 -1.87 -15.41 -7.67
C LYS A 112 -0.45 -14.92 -7.99
N PRO A 113 0.22 -14.19 -7.09
CA PRO A 113 1.62 -13.79 -7.29
C PRO A 113 2.51 -14.99 -7.57
N SER A 114 3.37 -14.87 -8.58
CA SER A 114 4.33 -15.91 -8.96
C SER A 114 5.55 -15.26 -9.65
N GLY A 115 6.63 -16.01 -9.84
CA GLY A 115 7.85 -15.46 -10.46
C GLY A 115 8.80 -14.81 -9.45
N LYS A 116 9.61 -13.84 -9.90
CA LYS A 116 10.57 -13.15 -9.03
C LYS A 116 9.85 -12.10 -8.19
N VAL A 117 10.26 -11.96 -6.93
CA VAL A 117 9.71 -10.92 -6.02
C VAL A 117 9.93 -9.52 -6.58
N ALA A 118 11.08 -9.27 -7.23
CA ALA A 118 11.37 -7.96 -7.83
C ALA A 118 10.41 -7.61 -8.98
N GLU A 119 10.13 -8.57 -9.87
CA GLU A 119 9.18 -8.40 -10.98
C GLU A 119 7.78 -8.13 -10.43
N TYR A 120 7.31 -8.90 -9.45
CA TYR A 120 6.00 -8.67 -8.83
C TYR A 120 5.88 -7.28 -8.17
N ARG A 121 6.97 -6.75 -7.59
CA ARG A 121 6.95 -5.39 -7.03
C ARG A 121 6.91 -4.33 -8.10
N GLU A 122 7.58 -4.52 -9.22
CA GLU A 122 7.55 -3.61 -10.36
C GLU A 122 6.16 -3.62 -11.02
N ASP A 123 5.62 -4.82 -11.29
CA ASP A 123 4.32 -5.01 -11.92
C ASP A 123 3.16 -4.35 -11.17
N PHE A 124 3.24 -4.30 -9.84
CA PHE A 124 2.21 -3.73 -8.96
C PHE A 124 2.68 -2.47 -8.22
N GLU A 125 3.82 -1.91 -8.62
CA GLU A 125 4.45 -0.71 -8.08
C GLU A 125 4.55 -0.68 -6.54
N ILE A 126 4.86 -1.83 -5.94
CA ILE A 126 4.89 -2.02 -4.49
C ILE A 126 6.27 -1.67 -3.94
N CYS A 127 6.41 -0.43 -3.48
CA CYS A 127 7.60 0.00 -2.75
C CYS A 127 7.89 -0.89 -1.54
N TYR A 128 9.18 -1.18 -1.29
CA TYR A 128 9.60 -2.03 -0.17
C TYR A 128 9.22 -1.46 1.19
N GLN A 129 9.07 -0.14 1.30
CA GLN A 129 8.61 0.54 2.51
C GLN A 129 7.12 0.35 2.78
N TRP A 130 6.31 0.02 1.76
CA TRP A 130 4.85 -0.11 1.92
C TRP A 130 4.45 -1.51 2.37
N SER A 131 5.14 -2.54 1.86
CA SER A 131 4.86 -3.92 2.23
C SER A 131 6.11 -4.81 2.12
N PRO A 132 6.37 -5.66 3.13
CA PRO A 132 7.41 -6.69 3.04
C PRO A 132 7.03 -7.85 2.11
N LEU A 133 5.76 -7.97 1.68
CA LEU A 133 5.21 -9.10 0.90
C LEU A 133 5.35 -10.46 1.60
N ASP A 134 5.14 -10.48 2.92
CA ASP A 134 5.33 -11.66 3.76
C ASP A 134 4.04 -12.46 4.02
N LYS A 135 2.88 -11.90 3.69
CA LYS A 135 1.59 -12.58 3.75
C LYS A 135 0.82 -12.43 2.46
N LEU A 136 0.02 -13.44 2.15
CA LEU A 136 -0.96 -13.41 1.06
C LEU A 136 -2.33 -13.74 1.64
N VAL A 137 -3.34 -12.93 1.35
CA VAL A 137 -4.74 -13.31 1.54
C VAL A 137 -5.36 -13.61 0.17
N THR A 138 -6.11 -14.70 0.10
CA THR A 138 -6.90 -15.12 -1.07
C THR A 138 -8.35 -15.12 -0.66
N CYS A 139 -9.22 -14.45 -1.42
CA CYS A 139 -10.64 -14.38 -1.11
C CYS A 139 -11.51 -14.51 -2.37
N GLU A 140 -12.79 -14.76 -2.19
CA GLU A 140 -13.80 -14.65 -3.22
C GLU A 140 -14.50 -13.29 -3.15
N LEU A 141 -14.67 -12.63 -4.30
CA LEU A 141 -15.39 -11.37 -4.42
C LEU A 141 -16.91 -11.61 -4.32
N LYS A 142 -17.59 -10.85 -3.48
CA LYS A 142 -19.05 -10.92 -3.38
C LYS A 142 -19.71 -10.40 -4.66
N ALA A 143 -20.87 -10.98 -4.99
CA ALA A 143 -21.72 -10.46 -6.05
C ALA A 143 -22.23 -9.05 -5.70
N GLY A 144 -22.40 -8.20 -6.71
CA GLY A 144 -22.84 -6.82 -6.54
C GLY A 144 -21.73 -5.85 -6.10
N THR A 145 -20.53 -6.32 -5.78
CA THR A 145 -19.41 -5.45 -5.42
C THR A 145 -18.95 -4.62 -6.62
N LYS A 146 -18.81 -3.31 -6.42
CA LYS A 146 -18.12 -2.41 -7.35
C LYS A 146 -16.60 -2.51 -7.15
N VAL A 147 -15.89 -2.60 -8.26
CA VAL A 147 -14.41 -2.58 -8.30
C VAL A 147 -13.95 -1.64 -9.40
N VAL A 148 -12.74 -1.12 -9.29
CA VAL A 148 -12.05 -0.48 -10.44
C VAL A 148 -10.97 -1.42 -10.92
N VAL A 149 -10.97 -1.73 -12.20
CA VAL A 149 -9.91 -2.51 -12.85
C VAL A 149 -9.11 -1.59 -13.74
N GLY A 150 -7.79 -1.63 -13.60
CA GLY A 150 -6.91 -0.75 -14.33
C GLY A 150 -5.45 -1.16 -14.22
N ASN A 151 -4.58 -0.34 -14.80
CA ASN A 151 -3.15 -0.58 -14.87
C ASN A 151 -2.41 0.37 -13.92
N GLY A 152 -1.23 -0.04 -13.46
CA GLY A 152 -0.49 0.66 -12.42
C GLY A 152 0.01 2.04 -12.82
N GLN A 153 0.00 2.96 -11.85
CA GLN A 153 0.68 4.25 -11.93
C GLN A 153 2.07 4.12 -11.33
N SER A 154 3.02 4.87 -11.90
CA SER A 154 4.38 5.00 -11.38
C SER A 154 4.44 5.28 -9.88
N ALA A 155 5.47 4.74 -9.23
CA ALA A 155 5.72 4.94 -7.80
C ALA A 155 7.17 5.34 -7.55
N PHE A 156 7.36 6.45 -6.85
CA PHE A 156 8.66 6.86 -6.33
C PHE A 156 8.86 6.22 -4.96
N CYS A 157 9.79 5.28 -4.86
CA CYS A 157 10.06 4.58 -3.61
C CYS A 157 11.23 5.22 -2.85
N SER A 158 12.32 5.57 -3.54
CA SER A 158 13.48 6.26 -2.98
C SER A 158 14.32 6.89 -4.10
N GLU A 159 15.39 7.60 -3.74
CA GLU A 159 16.38 8.13 -4.69
C GLU A 159 16.97 7.04 -5.63
N TYR A 160 16.98 5.79 -5.18
CA TYR A 160 17.60 4.67 -5.91
C TYR A 160 16.56 3.70 -6.49
N LEU A 161 15.26 3.95 -6.28
CA LEU A 161 14.21 3.06 -6.73
C LEU A 161 12.93 3.84 -7.06
N SER A 162 12.54 3.75 -8.33
CA SER A 162 11.23 4.12 -8.82
C SER A 162 10.72 3.04 -9.74
N TYR A 163 9.41 2.84 -9.75
CA TYR A 163 8.72 2.04 -10.76
C TYR A 163 8.03 2.99 -11.74
N GLY A 164 8.11 2.69 -13.04
CA GLY A 164 7.34 3.38 -14.08
C GLY A 164 5.87 2.93 -14.05
N VAL A 165 5.10 3.34 -15.04
CA VAL A 165 3.76 2.76 -15.25
C VAL A 165 3.86 1.27 -15.63
N SER A 166 2.97 0.44 -15.10
CA SER A 166 2.86 -0.99 -15.42
C SER A 166 1.64 -1.28 -16.30
N ASP A 167 1.74 -2.26 -17.19
CA ASP A 167 0.60 -2.80 -17.94
C ASP A 167 -0.17 -3.88 -17.17
N SER A 168 0.35 -4.32 -16.02
CA SER A 168 -0.31 -5.31 -15.17
C SER A 168 -1.61 -4.78 -14.59
N GLN A 169 -2.65 -5.61 -14.64
CA GLN A 169 -3.96 -5.24 -14.12
C GLN A 169 -4.03 -5.40 -12.59
N GLN A 170 -4.51 -4.34 -11.94
CA GLN A 170 -4.83 -4.30 -10.53
C GLN A 170 -6.33 -4.07 -10.33
N VAL A 171 -6.82 -4.48 -9.17
CA VAL A 171 -8.22 -4.34 -8.76
C VAL A 171 -8.27 -3.49 -7.51
N TYR A 172 -8.97 -2.35 -7.61
CA TYR A 172 -9.26 -1.48 -6.47
C TYR A 172 -10.64 -1.79 -5.88
N ILE A 173 -10.69 -1.94 -4.56
CA ILE A 173 -11.92 -2.11 -3.79
C ILE A 173 -11.87 -1.14 -2.60
N SER A 174 -12.82 -0.21 -2.50
CA SER A 174 -12.82 0.83 -1.45
C SER A 174 -13.07 0.28 -0.05
N ASP A 175 -13.84 -0.80 0.05
CA ASP A 175 -14.13 -1.50 1.31
C ASP A 175 -14.04 -3.02 1.09
N ALA A 176 -12.81 -3.51 0.95
CA ALA A 176 -12.58 -4.92 0.69
C ALA A 176 -13.08 -5.79 1.85
N SER A 177 -12.96 -5.33 3.10
CA SER A 177 -13.36 -6.08 4.29
C SER A 177 -14.82 -6.55 4.26
N ASN A 178 -15.73 -5.74 3.72
CA ASN A 178 -17.13 -6.09 3.56
C ASN A 178 -17.48 -6.67 2.17
N SER A 179 -16.55 -6.60 1.21
CA SER A 179 -16.77 -6.97 -0.19
C SER A 179 -16.24 -8.35 -0.57
N VAL A 180 -15.43 -8.97 0.29
CA VAL A 180 -14.87 -10.31 0.05
C VAL A 180 -15.38 -11.32 1.06
N MET A 181 -15.28 -12.60 0.73
CA MET A 181 -15.67 -13.74 1.57
C MET A 181 -14.75 -14.94 1.34
N ASN A 182 -14.93 -15.99 2.13
CA ASN A 182 -14.20 -17.26 1.98
C ASN A 182 -12.68 -17.06 1.89
N CYS A 183 -12.15 -16.25 2.82
CA CYS A 183 -10.77 -15.84 2.80
C CYS A 183 -9.84 -16.85 3.46
N GLU A 184 -8.70 -17.10 2.83
CA GLU A 184 -7.61 -17.92 3.36
C GLU A 184 -6.31 -17.10 3.36
N THR A 185 -5.47 -17.32 4.36
CA THR A 185 -4.17 -16.64 4.50
C THR A 185 -3.03 -17.63 4.36
N ALA A 186 -1.98 -17.22 3.66
CA ALA A 186 -0.73 -17.97 3.51
C ALA A 186 0.49 -17.09 3.84
N ASP A 187 1.58 -17.75 4.22
CA ASP A 187 2.90 -17.14 4.41
C ASP A 187 3.69 -17.07 3.10
N GLY A 188 4.35 -15.93 2.89
CA GLY A 188 5.39 -15.80 1.88
C GLY A 188 6.65 -16.51 2.35
N VAL A 189 7.06 -17.56 1.63
CA VAL A 189 8.27 -18.33 1.92
C VAL A 189 9.26 -18.24 0.78
N LEU A 190 10.55 -18.19 1.12
CA LEU A 190 11.62 -18.16 0.14
C LEU A 190 11.86 -19.56 -0.43
N VAL A 191 12.00 -19.61 -1.75
CA VAL A 191 12.46 -20.79 -2.47
C VAL A 191 13.58 -20.34 -3.41
N TRP A 192 14.77 -20.90 -3.24
CA TRP A 192 15.89 -20.69 -4.15
C TRP A 192 15.67 -21.51 -5.42
N ARG A 193 15.88 -20.89 -6.58
CA ARG A 193 15.80 -21.53 -7.89
C ARG A 193 17.11 -21.34 -8.63
#